data_AF-A0A961PKI6-F1
#
_entry.id   AF-A0A961PKI6-F1
#
_cell.length_a   1.000
_cell.length_b   1.000
_cell.length_c   1.000
_cell.angle_alpha   90.00
_cell.angle_beta   90.00
_cell.angle_gamma   90.00
#
_symmetry.space_group_name_H-M   'P 1'
#
loop_
_entity.id
_entity.type
_entity.pdbx_description
1 polymer ?
#
loop_
_entity_poly.entity_id
_entity_poly.type
_entity_poly.pdbx_seq_one_letter_code
_entity_poly.pdbx_strand_id
1 'polypeptide(L)' 'MTNRIAIGLALVVVGAFAVDALAFGGTLPVFLGRKGLEFIEWIAFWR' A
#
# COMPACT_ATOMS: atom_id res chain seq x y z
N MET A 1 -22.53 3.63 -10.81
CA MET A 1 -22.13 3.37 -9.41
C MET A 1 -22.08 1.86 -9.21
N THR A 2 -21.14 1.24 -9.90
CA THR A 2 -21.39 0.06 -10.71
C THR A 2 -20.17 -0.84 -10.58
N ASN A 3 -20.34 -2.16 -10.66
CA ASN A 3 -19.25 -3.16 -10.65
C ASN A 3 -17.97 -2.74 -11.41
N ARG A 4 -18.10 -1.91 -12.44
CA ARG A 4 -16.99 -1.28 -13.18
C ARG A 4 -15.97 -0.54 -12.30
N ILE A 5 -16.39 0.28 -11.32
CA ILE A 5 -15.45 1.00 -10.44
C ILE A 5 -14.76 0.02 -9.49
N ALA A 6 -15.52 -0.95 -8.94
CA ALA A 6 -14.97 -1.97 -8.05
C ALA A 6 -13.93 -2.84 -8.77
N ILE A 7 -14.21 -3.25 -10.01
CA ILE A 7 -13.27 -3.99 -10.86
C ILE A 7 -12.03 -3.13 -11.17
N GLY A 8 -12.23 -1.85 -11.50
CA GLY A 8 -11.13 -0.92 -11.75
C GLY A 8 -10.19 -0.80 -10.55
N LEU A 9 -10.75 -0.61 -9.34
CA LEU A 9 -9.97 -0.54 -8.11
C LEU A 9 -9.28 -1.87 -7.80
N ALA A 10 -9.95 -3.00 -7.97
CA ALA A 10 -9.35 -4.31 -7.76
C ALA A 10 -8.15 -4.54 -8.70
N LEU A 11 -8.26 -4.15 -9.98
CA LEU A 11 -7.16 -4.24 -10.93
C LEU A 11 -5.98 -3.35 -10.54
N VAL A 12 -6.24 -2.12 -10.08
CA VAL A 12 -5.19 -1.21 -9.61
C VAL A 12 -4.46 -1.80 -8.40
N VAL A 13 -5.21 -2.31 -7.42
CA VAL A 13 -4.63 -2.91 -6.21
C VAL A 13 -3.80 -4.13 -6.57
N VAL A 14 -4.38 -5.10 -7.30
CA VAL A 14 -3.68 -6.32 -7.70
C VAL A 14 -2.46 -6.00 -8.58
N GLY A 15 -2.59 -5.04 -9.51
CA GLY A 15 -1.50 -4.59 -10.36
C GLY A 15 -0.34 -4.00 -9.56
N ALA A 16 -0.62 -3.20 -8.52
CA ALA A 16 0.41 -2.66 -7.64
C ALA A 16 1.18 -3.76 -6.89
N PHE A 17 0.47 -4.75 -6.33
CA PHE A 17 1.12 -5.91 -5.68
C PHE A 17 1.88 -6.79 -6.67
N ALA A 18 1.37 -6.96 -7.90
CA ALA A 18 2.07 -7.71 -8.94
C ALA A 18 3.38 -7.02 -9.35
N VAL A 19 3.36 -5.70 -9.53
CA VAL A 19 4.58 -4.92 -9.80
C VAL A 19 5.56 -5.02 -8.64
N ASP A 20 5.11 -4.90 -7.39
CA ASP A 20 5.95 -5.09 -6.21
C ASP A 20 6.60 -6.48 -6.19
N ALA A 21 5.81 -7.54 -6.39
CA ALA A 21 6.32 -8.91 -6.40
C ALA A 21 7.34 -9.17 -7.52
N LEU A 22 7.11 -8.63 -8.72
CA LEU A 22 7.93 -8.91 -9.90
C LEU A 22 9.17 -8.01 -10.01
N ALA A 23 9.09 -6.75 -9.60
CA ALA A 23 10.16 -5.76 -9.79
C ALA A 23 10.89 -5.38 -8.49
N PHE A 24 10.25 -5.52 -7.32
CA PHE A 24 10.76 -5.02 -6.05
C PHE A 24 10.85 -6.10 -4.95
N GLY A 25 10.58 -7.35 -5.28
CA GLY A 25 10.75 -8.50 -4.38
C GLY A 25 9.63 -8.70 -3.36
N GLY A 26 8.49 -8.00 -3.50
CA GLY A 26 7.28 -8.27 -2.71
C GLY A 26 7.30 -7.72 -1.27
N THR A 27 8.20 -6.79 -0.96
CA THR A 27 8.43 -6.30 0.41
C THR A 27 7.96 -4.87 0.65
N LEU A 28 7.56 -4.15 -0.41
CA LEU A 28 7.13 -2.75 -0.30
C LEU A 28 5.95 -2.54 0.68
N PRO A 29 4.92 -3.41 0.74
CA PRO A 29 3.81 -3.25 1.68
C PRO A 29 4.26 -3.27 3.14
N VAL A 30 5.18 -4.18 3.47
CA VAL A 30 5.74 -4.30 4.83
C VAL A 30 6.65 -3.12 5.15
N PHE A 31 7.43 -2.65 4.18
CA PHE A 31 8.24 -1.44 4.32
C PHE A 31 7.38 -0.20 4.58
N LEU A 32 6.35 0.02 3.76
CA LEU A 32 5.38 1.11 3.90
C LEU A 32 4.65 1.06 5.25
N GLY A 33 4.24 -0.14 5.68
CA GLY A 33 3.61 -0.33 6.99
C GLY A 33 4.51 0.11 8.15
N ARG A 34 5.79 -0.30 8.14
CA ARG A 34 6.77 0.14 9.16
C ARG A 34 6.97 1.65 9.16
N LYS A 35 7.12 2.26 7.99
CA LYS A 35 7.25 3.72 7.87
C LYS A 35 6.01 4.47 8.34
N GLY A 36 4.82 3.91 8.10
CA GLY A 36 3.57 4.45 8.65
C GLY A 36 3.56 4.44 10.18
N LEU A 37 4.01 3.35 10.81
CA LEU A 37 4.10 3.26 12.27
C LEU A 37 5.12 4.24 12.84
N GLU A 38 6.33 4.31 12.26
CA GLU A 38 7.35 5.31 12.65
C GLU A 38 6.80 6.74 12.53
N PHE A 39 6.03 7.02 11.48
CA PHE A 39 5.42 8.34 11.28
C PHE A 39 4.34 8.64 12.33
N ILE A 40 3.53 7.65 12.70
CA ILE A 40 2.54 7.79 13.78
C ILE A 40 3.24 8.07 15.11
N GLU A 41 4.31 7.34 15.44
CA GLU A 41 5.10 7.58 16.65
C GLU A 41 5.71 8.97 16.66
N TRP A 42 6.25 9.42 15.52
CA TRP A 42 6.77 10.77 15.37
C TRP A 42 5.69 11.82 15.60
N ILE A 43 4.50 11.70 14.98
CA ILE A 43 3.38 12.60 15.24
C ILE A 43 2.98 12.57 16.72
N ALA A 44 2.92 11.38 17.32
CA ALA A 44 2.53 11.20 18.71
C ALA A 44 3.51 11.86 19.69
N PHE A 45 4.79 11.98 19.34
CA PHE A 45 5.78 12.75 20.11
C PHE A 45 5.48 14.26 20.12
N TRP A 46 4.94 14.82 19.03
CA TRP A 46 4.59 16.24 18.92
C TRP A 46 3.24 16.59 19.55
N ARG A 47 2.46 15.60 19.98
CA ARG A 47 1.23 15.82 20.74
C ARG A 47 1.57 16.07 22.21
#